data_AF-A0A959GB97-F1
#
_entry.id   AF-A0A959GB97-F1
#
_cell.length_a   1.000
_cell.length_b   1.000
_cell.length_c   1.000
_cell.angle_alpha   90.00
_cell.angle_beta   90.00
_cell.angle_gamma   90.00
#
_symmetry.space_group_name_H-M   'P 1'
#
loop_
_entity.id
_entity.type
_entity.pdbx_description
1 polymer ?
#
loop_
_entity_poly.entity_id
_entity_poly.type
_entity_poly.pdbx_seq_one_letter_code
_entity_poly.pdbx_strand_id
1 'polypeptide(L)'
;WYFAKGDFSASNALLQQVESSALQYQLRLKSLSLRNYFELFLQDETYYNLVIYESRAFAKFLRRNEKITESRARGYLALCSFIRKLARLKVTGQWPAGKLAKLRKKLERESAVVARPWLLEKLAELS
;
A
#
# COMPACT_ATOMS: atom_id res chain seq x y z
N TRP A 1 -2.60 -15.11 8.90
CA TRP A 1 -3.94 -15.71 9.10
C TRP A 1 -5.01 -14.66 9.53
N TYR A 2 -4.65 -13.42 9.89
CA TYR A 2 -5.62 -12.33 10.15
C TYR A 2 -6.01 -11.48 8.92
N PHE A 3 -5.06 -11.20 8.01
CA PHE A 3 -5.33 -10.48 6.75
C PHE A 3 -6.46 -11.10 5.92
N ALA A 4 -6.48 -12.43 5.80
CA ALA A 4 -7.51 -13.16 5.05
C ALA A 4 -8.87 -13.20 5.77
N LYS A 5 -8.93 -12.83 7.04
CA LYS A 5 -10.16 -12.81 7.86
C LYS A 5 -10.80 -11.43 7.96
N GLY A 6 -10.21 -10.40 7.33
CA GLY A 6 -10.69 -9.03 7.40
C GLY A 6 -10.37 -8.28 8.71
N ASP A 7 -9.67 -8.92 9.65
CA ASP A 7 -9.23 -8.27 10.90
C ASP A 7 -7.89 -7.57 10.71
N PHE A 8 -7.95 -6.42 10.04
CA PHE A 8 -6.78 -5.62 9.69
C PHE A 8 -6.19 -4.87 10.89
N SER A 9 -6.99 -4.56 11.90
CA SER A 9 -6.55 -3.89 13.13
C SER A 9 -5.69 -4.83 13.98
N ALA A 10 -6.17 -6.04 14.27
CA ALA A 10 -5.39 -7.04 15.00
C ALA A 10 -4.14 -7.46 14.20
N SER A 11 -4.25 -7.57 12.88
CA SER A 11 -3.11 -7.81 11.99
C SER A 11 -2.02 -6.74 12.18
N ASN A 12 -2.39 -5.45 12.22
CA ASN A 12 -1.43 -4.38 12.45
C ASN A 12 -0.85 -4.35 13.86
N ALA A 13 -1.66 -4.61 14.90
CA ALA A 13 -1.18 -4.70 16.27
C ALA A 13 -0.08 -5.77 16.40
N LEU A 14 -0.28 -6.94 15.80
CA LEU A 14 0.73 -8.00 15.79
C LEU A 14 1.98 -7.61 15.00
N LEU A 15 1.83 -6.96 13.83
CA LEU A 15 2.98 -6.55 13.02
C LEU A 15 3.85 -5.51 13.72
N GLN A 16 3.28 -4.66 14.58
CA GLN A 16 4.02 -3.68 15.36
C GLN A 16 4.87 -4.32 16.49
N GLN A 17 4.47 -5.50 16.97
CA GLN A 17 5.21 -6.23 18.00
C GLN A 17 6.42 -6.99 17.45
N VAL A 18 6.52 -7.15 16.12
CA VAL A 18 7.61 -7.91 15.53
C VAL A 18 8.83 -7.03 15.33
N GLU A 19 9.82 -7.19 16.20
CA GLU A 19 11.15 -6.63 16.00
C GLU A 19 11.96 -7.54 15.07
N SER A 20 12.47 -6.98 13.98
CA SER A 20 13.36 -7.69 13.07
C SER A 20 14.48 -6.78 12.61
N SER A 21 15.72 -7.21 12.81
CA SER A 21 16.91 -6.54 12.28
C SER A 21 17.09 -6.77 10.76
N ALA A 22 16.45 -7.81 10.21
CA ALA A 22 16.56 -8.16 8.80
C ALA A 22 15.75 -7.21 7.90
N LEU A 23 16.44 -6.47 7.03
CA LEU A 23 15.84 -5.47 6.13
C LEU A 23 14.76 -6.05 5.22
N GLN A 24 14.97 -7.25 4.67
CA GLN A 24 13.99 -7.93 3.82
C GLN A 24 12.66 -8.17 4.53
N TYR A 25 12.72 -8.44 5.84
CA TYR A 25 11.55 -8.71 6.64
C TYR A 25 10.86 -7.39 7.03
N GLN A 26 11.63 -6.36 7.41
CA GLN A 26 11.10 -5.00 7.62
C GLN A 26 10.32 -4.48 6.41
N LEU A 27 10.82 -4.69 5.19
CA LEU A 27 10.13 -4.31 3.96
C LEU A 27 8.79 -5.03 3.79
N ARG A 28 8.75 -6.33 4.05
CA ARG A 28 7.53 -7.14 3.98
C ARG A 28 6.51 -6.73 5.04
N LEU A 29 6.95 -6.52 6.29
CA LEU A 29 6.09 -6.05 7.38
C LEU A 29 5.47 -4.69 7.05
N LYS A 30 6.28 -3.70 6.65
CA LYS A 30 5.79 -2.36 6.32
C LYS A 30 4.84 -2.37 5.12
N SER A 31 5.11 -3.18 4.12
CA SER A 31 4.20 -3.36 2.98
C SER A 31 2.89 -4.03 3.36
N LEU A 32 2.91 -5.04 4.24
CA LEU A 32 1.68 -5.67 4.75
C LEU A 32 0.88 -4.70 5.62
N SER A 33 1.56 -3.94 6.49
CA SER A 33 0.91 -2.98 7.37
C SER A 33 0.25 -1.84 6.61
N LEU A 34 0.91 -1.31 5.58
CA LEU A 34 0.31 -0.29 4.72
C LEU A 34 -0.93 -0.81 3.98
N ARG A 35 -0.93 -2.08 3.57
CA ARG A 35 -2.12 -2.72 2.97
C ARG A 35 -3.24 -2.90 3.98
N ASN A 36 -2.95 -3.35 5.20
CA ASN A 36 -3.93 -3.41 6.29
C ASN A 36 -4.62 -2.06 6.52
N TYR A 37 -3.83 -0.99 6.64
CA TYR A 37 -4.40 0.36 6.83
C TYR A 37 -5.27 0.79 5.66
N PHE A 38 -4.88 0.45 4.43
CA PHE A 38 -5.71 0.73 3.26
C PHE A 38 -7.05 -0.02 3.31
N GLU A 39 -7.06 -1.28 3.72
CA GLU A 39 -8.30 -2.04 3.86
C GLU A 39 -9.18 -1.50 4.99
N LEU A 40 -8.61 -1.09 6.13
CA LEU A 40 -9.34 -0.36 7.18
C LEU A 40 -9.96 0.93 6.64
N PHE A 41 -9.22 1.67 5.82
CA PHE A 41 -9.74 2.85 5.15
C PHE A 41 -10.88 2.55 4.18
N LEU A 42 -10.88 1.40 3.51
CA LEU A 42 -12.00 1.01 2.65
C LEU A 42 -13.29 0.76 3.46
N GLN A 43 -13.14 0.24 4.68
CA GLN A 43 -14.24 -0.02 5.63
C GLN A 43 -14.71 1.25 6.36
N ASP A 44 -13.77 2.12 6.74
CA ASP A 44 -14.00 3.34 7.50
C ASP A 44 -13.08 4.46 6.99
N GLU A 45 -13.66 5.47 6.35
CA GLU A 45 -12.91 6.55 5.71
C GLU A 45 -12.13 7.43 6.70
N THR A 46 -12.43 7.37 8.01
CA THR A 46 -11.67 8.10 9.04
C THR A 46 -10.19 7.70 9.09
N TYR A 47 -9.85 6.50 8.61
CA TYR A 47 -8.48 6.01 8.48
C TYR A 47 -7.69 6.64 7.32
N TYR A 48 -8.30 7.49 6.49
CA TYR A 48 -7.64 8.11 5.34
C TYR A 48 -6.32 8.79 5.71
N ASN A 49 -6.32 9.63 6.74
CA ASN A 49 -5.12 10.35 7.17
C ASN A 49 -4.01 9.39 7.63
N LEU A 50 -4.39 8.29 8.29
CA LEU A 50 -3.44 7.26 8.72
C LEU A 50 -2.78 6.56 7.52
N VAL A 51 -3.56 6.17 6.51
CA VAL A 51 -3.03 5.58 5.26
C VAL A 51 -2.04 6.52 4.58
N ILE A 52 -2.38 7.81 4.48
CA ILE A 52 -1.50 8.81 3.86
C ILE A 52 -0.21 8.98 4.67
N TYR A 53 -0.31 9.04 5.99
CA TYR A 53 0.84 9.15 6.90
C TYR A 53 1.76 7.95 6.78
N GLU A 54 1.22 6.74 6.94
CA GLU A 54 1.97 5.47 6.89
C GLU A 54 2.62 5.26 5.52
N SER A 55 1.93 5.61 4.43
CA SER A 55 2.50 5.57 3.09
C SER A 55 3.72 6.49 2.94
N ARG A 56 3.65 7.72 3.49
CA ARG A 56 4.76 8.68 3.46
C ARG A 56 5.90 8.24 4.34
N ALA A 57 5.62 7.72 5.53
CA ALA A 57 6.61 7.18 6.45
C ALA A 57 7.37 6.02 5.81
N PHE A 58 6.66 5.09 5.17
CA PHE A 58 7.28 3.98 4.46
C PHE A 58 8.12 4.46 3.26
N ALA A 59 7.61 5.40 2.46
CA ALA A 59 8.37 5.99 1.35
C ALA A 59 9.66 6.69 1.83
N LYS A 60 9.61 7.38 2.97
CA LYS A 60 10.78 8.02 3.61
C LYS A 60 11.79 6.98 4.09
N PHE A 61 11.34 5.88 4.69
CA PHE A 61 12.19 4.74 5.07
C PHE A 61 12.91 4.15 3.84
N LEU A 62 12.19 3.91 2.75
CA LEU A 62 12.76 3.34 1.52
C LEU A 62 13.86 4.22 0.92
N ARG A 63 13.66 5.55 0.93
CA ARG A 63 14.61 6.51 0.34
C ARG A 63 15.87 6.72 1.19
N ARG A 64 15.78 6.53 2.50
CA ARG A 64 16.89 6.73 3.44
C ARG A 64 17.78 5.52 3.62
N ASN A 65 17.32 4.35 3.18
CA ASN A 65 18.00 3.10 3.47
C ASN A 65 18.81 2.66 2.24
N GLU A 66 20.10 3.02 2.24
CA GLU A 66 21.05 2.76 1.15
C GLU A 66 21.29 1.26 0.89
N LYS A 67 20.96 0.40 1.86
CA LYS A 67 21.05 -1.06 1.72
C LYS A 67 19.95 -1.65 0.82
N ILE A 68 18.95 -0.86 0.43
CA ILE A 68 17.90 -1.29 -0.49
C ILE A 68 18.35 -0.98 -1.91
N THR A 69 18.41 -1.99 -2.77
CA THR A 69 18.70 -1.79 -4.20
C THR A 69 17.67 -0.86 -4.84
N GLU A 70 18.09 -0.05 -5.81
CA GLU A 70 17.23 0.93 -6.45
C GLU A 70 15.96 0.30 -7.05
N SER A 71 16.11 -0.84 -7.74
CA SER A 71 14.99 -1.61 -8.31
C SER A 71 13.98 -2.03 -7.23
N ARG A 72 14.46 -2.50 -6.07
CA ARG A 72 13.60 -2.92 -4.97
C ARG A 72 12.91 -1.71 -4.32
N ALA A 73 13.64 -0.63 -4.09
CA ALA A 73 13.08 0.61 -3.55
C ALA A 73 11.99 1.16 -4.49
N ARG A 74 12.23 1.14 -5.81
CA ARG A 74 11.28 1.56 -6.85
C ARG A 74 9.97 0.76 -6.76
N GLY A 75 10.03 -0.55 -6.60
CA GLY A 75 8.85 -1.40 -6.47
C GLY A 75 7.95 -1.08 -5.26
N TYR A 76 8.55 -0.82 -4.10
CA TYR A 76 7.79 -0.41 -2.90
C TYR A 76 7.33 1.05 -2.97
N LEU A 77 8.12 1.96 -3.57
CA LEU A 77 7.71 3.35 -3.79
C LEU A 77 6.51 3.43 -4.74
N ALA A 78 6.47 2.56 -5.75
CA ALA A 78 5.33 2.41 -6.63
C ALA A 78 4.08 1.99 -5.83
N LEU A 79 4.17 0.96 -4.98
CA LEU A 79 3.08 0.57 -4.07
C LEU A 79 2.56 1.76 -3.24
N CYS A 80 3.45 2.50 -2.57
CA CYS A 80 3.08 3.70 -1.80
C CYS A 80 2.41 4.78 -2.68
N SER A 81 2.83 4.91 -3.93
CA SER A 81 2.22 5.86 -4.88
C SER A 81 0.81 5.43 -5.29
N PHE A 82 0.61 4.14 -5.61
CA PHE A 82 -0.70 3.61 -5.98
C PHE A 82 -1.69 3.70 -4.83
N ILE A 83 -1.33 3.28 -3.62
CA ILE A 83 -2.21 3.34 -2.44
C ILE A 83 -2.69 4.78 -2.17
N ARG A 84 -1.80 5.78 -2.19
CA ARG A 84 -2.19 7.18 -1.98
C ARG A 84 -3.13 7.70 -3.07
N LYS A 85 -2.91 7.29 -4.32
CA LYS A 85 -3.79 7.69 -5.44
C LYS A 85 -5.17 7.08 -5.28
N LEU A 86 -5.26 5.78 -4.98
CA LEU A 86 -6.53 5.10 -4.74
C LEU A 86 -7.28 5.73 -3.56
N ALA A 87 -6.60 5.95 -2.43
CA ALA A 87 -7.20 6.57 -1.26
C ALA A 87 -7.77 7.96 -1.55
N ARG A 88 -7.00 8.79 -2.28
CA ARG A 88 -7.47 10.12 -2.68
C ARG A 88 -8.64 10.07 -3.65
N LEU A 89 -8.64 9.14 -4.62
CA LEU A 89 -9.75 9.01 -5.56
C LEU A 89 -11.05 8.63 -4.84
N LYS A 90 -10.97 7.73 -3.85
CA LYS A 90 -12.12 7.35 -3.01
C LYS A 90 -12.70 8.53 -2.23
N VAL A 91 -11.87 9.21 -1.42
CA VAL A 91 -12.35 10.33 -0.58
C VAL A 91 -12.88 11.51 -1.40
N THR A 92 -12.29 11.77 -2.57
CA THR A 92 -12.73 12.91 -3.40
C THR A 92 -13.99 12.59 -4.22
N GLY A 93 -14.49 11.35 -4.19
CA GLY A 93 -15.57 10.89 -5.08
C GLY A 93 -15.22 10.99 -6.57
N GLN A 94 -13.97 11.31 -6.90
CA GLN A 94 -13.51 11.49 -8.27
C GLN A 94 -13.17 10.13 -8.85
N TRP A 95 -14.21 9.37 -9.19
CA TRP A 95 -14.14 8.13 -9.95
C TRP A 95 -14.53 8.31 -11.42
N PRO A 96 -14.03 9.31 -12.19
CA PRO A 96 -14.25 9.24 -13.63
C PRO A 96 -13.56 7.96 -14.11
N ALA A 97 -14.30 7.04 -14.71
CA ALA A 97 -13.82 5.74 -15.16
C ALA A 97 -12.48 5.82 -15.92
N GLY A 98 -12.25 6.94 -16.63
CA GLY A 98 -10.98 7.25 -17.28
C GLY A 98 -9.76 7.36 -16.36
N LYS A 99 -9.88 7.81 -15.10
CA LYS A 99 -8.75 7.88 -14.14
C LYS A 99 -8.37 6.50 -13.62
N LEU A 100 -9.34 5.64 -13.30
CA LEU A 100 -9.06 4.26 -12.89
C LEU A 100 -8.47 3.43 -14.02
N ALA A 101 -9.03 3.54 -15.22
CA ALA A 101 -8.48 2.88 -16.40
C ALA A 101 -7.03 3.32 -16.68
N LYS A 102 -6.71 4.62 -16.52
CA LYS A 102 -5.33 5.13 -16.63
C LYS A 102 -4.42 4.54 -15.54
N LEU A 103 -4.92 4.43 -14.31
CA LEU A 103 -4.15 3.89 -13.19
C LEU A 103 -3.89 2.38 -13.37
N ARG A 104 -4.88 1.63 -13.85
CA ARG A 104 -4.74 0.21 -14.23
C ARG A 104 -3.72 0.03 -15.34
N LYS A 105 -3.84 0.76 -16.46
CA LYS A 105 -2.85 0.73 -17.56
C LYS A 105 -1.44 1.07 -17.07
N LYS A 106 -1.32 2.00 -16.12
CA LYS A 106 -0.03 2.31 -15.51
C LYS A 106 0.53 1.12 -14.72
N LEU A 107 -0.29 0.48 -13.89
CA LEU A 107 0.11 -0.70 -13.12
C LEU A 107 0.44 -1.90 -14.01
N GLU A 108 -0.22 -2.04 -15.15
CA GLU A 108 0.06 -3.10 -16.12
C GLU A 108 1.41 -2.93 -16.80
N ARG A 109 1.84 -1.68 -17.06
CA ARG A 109 3.15 -1.36 -17.66
C ARG A 109 4.31 -1.43 -16.67
N GLU A 110 4.04 -1.31 -15.38
CA GLU A 110 5.08 -1.24 -14.36
C GLU A 110 5.36 -2.65 -13.79
N SER A 111 6.41 -3.30 -14.28
CA SER A 111 6.71 -4.72 -14.00
C SER A 111 7.14 -5.00 -12.55
N ALA A 112 7.68 -3.99 -11.85
CA ALA A 112 8.33 -4.17 -10.56
C ALA A 112 7.48 -3.78 -9.34
N VAL A 113 6.18 -3.53 -9.49
CA VAL A 113 5.34 -3.07 -8.37
C VAL A 113 5.11 -4.20 -7.37
N VAL A 114 5.47 -3.95 -6.10
CA VAL A 114 5.20 -4.90 -5.01
C VAL A 114 3.70 -5.02 -4.79
N ALA A 115 3.22 -6.25 -4.55
CA ALA A 115 1.80 -6.57 -4.36
C ALA A 115 0.92 -6.17 -5.54
N ARG A 116 1.45 -6.26 -6.78
CA ARG A 116 0.70 -5.98 -8.01
C ARG A 116 -0.63 -6.74 -8.11
N PRO A 117 -0.75 -8.05 -7.83
CA PRO A 117 -2.03 -8.76 -7.88
C PRO A 117 -3.08 -8.10 -6.96
N TRP A 118 -2.71 -7.83 -5.71
CA TRP A 118 -3.59 -7.15 -4.74
C TRP A 118 -3.99 -5.74 -5.22
N LEU A 119 -3.08 -4.96 -5.81
CA LEU A 119 -3.43 -3.65 -6.36
C LEU A 119 -4.41 -3.74 -7.55
N LEU A 120 -4.32 -4.78 -8.37
CA LEU A 120 -5.27 -5.03 -9.45
C LEU A 120 -6.65 -5.41 -8.91
N GLU A 121 -6.70 -6.23 -7.86
CA GLU A 121 -7.95 -6.55 -7.14
C GLU A 121 -8.60 -5.28 -6.59
N LYS A 122 -7.84 -4.46 -5.85
CA LYS A 122 -8.37 -3.18 -5.30
C LYS A 122 -8.84 -2.22 -6.40
N LEU A 123 -8.18 -2.19 -7.56
CA LEU A 123 -8.62 -1.38 -8.70
C LEU A 123 -9.93 -1.86 -9.29
N ALA A 124 -10.21 -3.16 -9.27
CA ALA A 124 -11.45 -3.75 -9.76
C ALA A 124 -12.61 -3.60 -8.77
N GLU A 125 -12.33 -3.65 -7.46
CA GLU A 125 -13.34 -3.38 -6.41
C GLU A 125 -13.81 -1.92 -6.41
N LEU A 126 -12.96 -1.01 -6.86
CA LEU A 126 -13.20 0.43 -6.85
C LEU A 126 -13.70 1.00 -8.18
N SER A 127 -13.76 0.18 -9.24
CA SER A 127 -14.25 0.56 -10.58
C SER A 127 -15.74 0.36 -10.73
#